data_AF-A0A497A2J8-F1
#
_entry.id   AF-A0A497A2J8-F1
#
_cell.length_a   1.000
_cell.length_b   1.000
_cell.length_c   1.000
_cell.angle_alpha   90.00
_cell.angle_beta   90.00
_cell.angle_gamma   90.00
#
_symmetry.space_group_name_H-M   'P 1'
#
loop_
_entity.id
_entity.type
_entity.pdbx_description
1 polymer ?
#
loop_
_entity_poly.entity_id
_entity_poly.type
_entity_poly.pdbx_seq_one_letter_code
_entity_poly.pdbx_strand_id
1 'polypeptide(L)'
;MLGKLRNYVARGSIFLITMALVAGMAGCSPFSQKVEIRTWYDLDAIRSNLSGHHRLMNDLDSTTPGYEELVSPIADEGQGWQPIGTPANPFTGTFDGQGYEVRDLFINRPAERDVALFGAVGEGGVIQNITVVNADVTGQWYVGNLVGTHYGIVSNSSSSGNVTGEGYVGGLVGGSGGTGGTVNNSYSTGNVTGDSHVGGLVGG
;
A
#
# COMPACT_ATOMS: atom_id res chain seq x y z
N MET A 1 -16.69 -54.12 -11.60
CA MET A 1 -15.62 -53.29 -11.02
C MET A 1 -15.80 -51.89 -11.58
N LEU A 2 -16.27 -50.94 -10.77
CA LEU A 2 -15.50 -49.78 -10.27
C LEU A 2 -14.87 -48.95 -11.42
N GLY A 3 -15.12 -47.65 -11.58
CA GLY A 3 -15.64 -46.67 -10.63
C GLY A 3 -15.98 -45.32 -11.26
N LYS A 4 -16.63 -44.51 -10.41
CA LYS A 4 -17.17 -43.17 -10.62
C LYS A 4 -16.12 -42.18 -11.13
N LEU A 5 -16.45 -41.38 -12.14
CA LEU A 5 -15.82 -40.08 -12.38
C LEU A 5 -16.78 -38.95 -11.97
N ARG A 6 -16.21 -38.00 -11.24
CA ARG A 6 -16.85 -37.00 -10.40
C ARG A 6 -17.40 -35.85 -11.24
N ASN A 7 -18.60 -35.39 -10.87
CA ASN A 7 -19.15 -34.11 -11.27
C ASN A 7 -18.22 -32.97 -10.80
N TYR A 8 -17.73 -32.15 -11.73
CA TYR A 8 -17.26 -30.80 -11.41
C TYR A 8 -18.46 -29.86 -11.54
N VAL A 9 -18.98 -29.44 -10.39
CA VAL A 9 -19.92 -28.32 -10.29
C VAL A 9 -19.09 -27.05 -10.43
N ALA A 10 -19.16 -26.39 -11.58
CA ALA A 10 -18.76 -25.00 -11.72
C ALA A 10 -19.80 -24.14 -10.99
N ARG A 11 -19.41 -23.44 -9.93
CA ARG A 11 -20.25 -22.52 -9.16
C ARG A 11 -19.53 -21.19 -8.98
N GLY A 12 -20.21 -20.13 -9.41
CA GLY A 12 -19.96 -18.72 -9.04
C GLY A 12 -18.95 -18.01 -9.94
N SER A 13 -19.13 -16.78 -10.41
CA SER A 13 -20.23 -15.82 -10.25
C SER A 13 -20.12 -14.82 -11.40
N ILE A 14 -21.20 -14.61 -12.15
CA ILE A 14 -21.31 -13.53 -13.14
C ILE A 14 -21.57 -12.24 -12.35
N PHE A 15 -20.56 -11.37 -12.26
CA PHE A 15 -20.77 -10.00 -11.81
C PHE A 15 -21.38 -9.19 -12.96
N LEU A 16 -22.71 -9.05 -12.94
CA LEU A 16 -23.42 -8.03 -13.71
C LEU A 16 -23.31 -6.71 -12.95
N ILE A 17 -22.45 -5.80 -13.41
CA ILE A 17 -22.46 -4.40 -12.97
C ILE A 17 -23.66 -3.75 -13.66
N THR A 18 -24.79 -3.68 -12.97
CA THR A 18 -25.91 -2.83 -13.40
C THR A 18 -25.60 -1.39 -12.99
N MET A 19 -25.17 -0.59 -13.97
CA MET A 19 -25.02 0.86 -13.84
C MET A 19 -26.41 1.51 -13.83
N ALA A 20 -26.90 1.89 -12.65
CA ALA A 20 -28.11 2.69 -12.51
C ALA A 20 -27.80 4.16 -12.79
N LEU A 21 -28.23 4.65 -13.95
CA LEU A 21 -28.24 6.08 -14.26
C LEU A 21 -29.40 6.74 -13.49
N VAL A 22 -29.10 7.52 -12.46
CA VAL A 22 -30.06 8.46 -11.87
C VAL A 22 -29.79 9.84 -12.47
N ALA A 23 -30.65 10.25 -13.40
CA ALA A 23 -30.73 11.63 -13.85
C ALA A 23 -31.74 12.38 -12.97
N GLY A 24 -31.28 13.41 -12.26
CA GLY A 24 -32.17 14.45 -11.74
C GLY A 24 -31.77 15.07 -10.41
N MET A 25 -31.35 16.34 -10.52
CA MET A 25 -31.57 17.48 -9.60
C MET A 25 -30.28 18.12 -9.05
N ALA A 26 -30.26 19.45 -9.15
CA ALA A 26 -29.11 20.34 -9.13
C ALA A 26 -28.45 20.53 -7.76
N GLY A 27 -27.15 20.84 -7.79
CA GLY A 27 -26.43 21.50 -6.70
C GLY A 27 -25.62 20.59 -5.77
N CYS A 28 -24.50 20.05 -6.25
CA CYS A 28 -23.42 19.63 -5.36
C CYS A 28 -22.07 19.93 -6.04
N SER A 29 -21.21 20.65 -5.32
CA SER A 29 -19.86 21.08 -5.72
C SER A 29 -19.04 19.97 -6.40
N PRO A 30 -18.08 20.28 -7.31
CA PRO A 30 -17.15 19.30 -7.89
C PRO A 30 -16.11 18.86 -6.85
N PHE A 31 -16.55 18.28 -5.72
CA PHE A 31 -15.68 17.49 -4.89
C PHE A 31 -15.44 16.17 -5.61
N SER A 32 -14.20 15.95 -6.03
CA SER A 32 -13.73 14.62 -6.44
C SER A 32 -14.15 13.62 -5.36
N GLN A 33 -15.08 12.73 -5.68
CA GLN A 33 -15.59 11.75 -4.73
C GLN A 33 -14.44 10.83 -4.35
N LYS A 34 -13.91 11.00 -3.13
CA LYS A 34 -12.84 10.13 -2.63
C LYS A 34 -13.34 8.68 -2.59
N VAL A 35 -12.55 7.76 -3.12
CA VAL A 35 -12.76 6.33 -3.02
C VAL A 35 -12.51 5.90 -1.57
N GLU A 36 -13.44 5.16 -1.00
CA GLU A 36 -13.37 4.71 0.38
C GLU A 36 -12.74 3.33 0.45
N ILE A 37 -11.78 3.18 1.35
CA ILE A 37 -11.02 1.95 1.56
C ILE A 37 -11.47 1.34 2.89
N ARG A 38 -12.05 0.13 2.84
CA ARG A 38 -12.54 -0.61 4.02
C ARG A 38 -11.90 -1.99 4.18
N THR A 39 -11.39 -2.53 3.08
CA THR A 39 -10.82 -3.87 2.99
C THR A 39 -9.46 -3.83 2.31
N TRP A 40 -8.71 -4.92 2.41
CA TRP A 40 -7.46 -5.07 1.67
C TRP A 40 -7.70 -5.14 0.16
N TYR A 41 -8.87 -5.64 -0.28
CA TYR A 41 -9.27 -5.60 -1.69
C TYR A 41 -9.49 -4.17 -2.20
N ASP A 42 -10.06 -3.27 -1.38
CA ASP A 42 -10.23 -1.87 -1.76
C ASP A 42 -8.87 -1.18 -1.89
N LEU A 43 -7.95 -1.46 -0.96
CA LEU A 43 -6.59 -0.93 -1.00
C LEU A 43 -5.84 -1.47 -2.23
N ASP A 44 -6.06 -2.74 -2.56
CA ASP A 44 -5.46 -3.39 -3.73
C ASP A 44 -5.91 -2.74 -5.05
N ALA A 45 -7.20 -2.41 -5.13
CA ALA A 45 -7.82 -1.80 -6.30
C ALA A 45 -7.24 -0.43 -6.67
N ILE A 46 -6.51 0.25 -5.77
CA ILE A 46 -5.81 1.51 -6.05
C ILE A 46 -4.86 1.35 -7.25
N ARG A 47 -4.28 0.17 -7.47
CA ARG A 47 -3.37 -0.09 -8.62
C ARG A 47 -4.03 0.12 -9.97
N SER A 48 -5.36 0.06 -10.05
CA SER A 48 -6.12 0.33 -11.28
C SER A 48 -6.38 1.82 -11.53
N ASN A 49 -6.15 2.69 -10.53
CA ASN A 49 -6.31 4.14 -10.66
C ASN A 49 -5.36 4.90 -9.72
N LEU A 50 -4.08 4.95 -10.11
CA LEU A 50 -3.00 5.53 -9.29
C LEU A 50 -3.05 7.06 -9.11
N SER A 51 -3.91 7.75 -9.85
CA SER A 51 -4.17 9.20 -9.67
C SER A 51 -5.44 9.48 -8.86
N GLY A 52 -6.11 8.44 -8.37
CA GLY A 52 -7.34 8.55 -7.57
C GLY A 52 -7.12 9.21 -6.21
N HIS A 53 -8.22 9.67 -5.59
CA HIS A 53 -8.20 10.16 -4.22
C HIS A 53 -8.88 9.14 -3.33
N HIS A 54 -8.19 8.70 -2.30
CA HIS A 54 -8.55 7.58 -1.45
C HIS A 54 -8.58 8.01 0.01
N ARG A 55 -9.46 7.39 0.80
CA ARG A 55 -9.45 7.54 2.25
C ARG A 55 -9.76 6.23 2.97
N LEU A 56 -9.04 5.94 4.04
CA LEU A 56 -9.37 4.83 4.93
C LEU A 56 -10.64 5.13 5.70
N MET A 57 -11.51 4.14 5.87
CA MET A 57 -12.74 4.28 6.67
C MET A 57 -12.71 3.48 7.97
N ASN A 58 -11.68 2.67 8.16
CA ASN A 58 -11.40 1.84 9.33
C ASN A 58 -9.92 1.42 9.29
N ASP A 59 -9.46 0.85 10.41
CA ASP A 59 -8.18 0.15 10.44
C ASP A 59 -8.21 -1.06 9.50
N LEU A 60 -7.09 -1.34 8.84
CA LEU A 60 -6.87 -2.56 8.09
C LEU A 60 -5.92 -3.46 8.87
N ASP A 61 -6.36 -4.68 9.19
CA ASP A 61 -5.61 -5.63 10.01
C ASP A 61 -5.79 -7.07 9.52
N SER A 62 -5.26 -8.03 10.30
CA SER A 62 -5.35 -9.47 10.02
C SER A 62 -6.78 -10.05 10.03
N THR A 63 -7.76 -9.33 10.55
CA THR A 63 -9.19 -9.72 10.55
C THR A 63 -9.97 -9.09 9.41
N THR A 64 -9.39 -8.10 8.74
CA THR A 64 -10.02 -7.36 7.65
C THR A 64 -10.05 -8.21 6.37
N PRO A 65 -11.19 -8.26 5.63
CA PRO A 65 -11.28 -9.06 4.41
C PRO A 65 -10.14 -8.78 3.42
N GLY A 66 -9.57 -9.86 2.87
CA GLY A 66 -8.47 -9.85 1.91
C GLY A 66 -7.06 -9.98 2.52
N TYR A 67 -6.90 -9.94 3.85
CA TYR A 67 -5.58 -10.02 4.47
C TYR A 67 -4.82 -11.32 4.13
N GLU A 68 -5.46 -12.48 4.31
CA GLU A 68 -4.82 -13.78 4.09
C GLU A 68 -4.36 -13.94 2.63
N GLU A 69 -5.17 -13.47 1.67
CA GLU A 69 -4.93 -13.58 0.23
C GLU A 69 -3.88 -12.59 -0.29
N LEU A 70 -3.82 -11.38 0.25
CA LEU A 70 -3.06 -10.28 -0.34
C LEU A 70 -1.86 -9.81 0.49
N VAL A 71 -1.82 -10.09 1.79
CA VAL A 71 -0.86 -9.44 2.71
C VAL A 71 -0.05 -10.46 3.50
N SER A 72 -0.70 -11.55 3.92
CA SER A 72 -0.12 -12.48 4.90
C SER A 72 1.17 -13.17 4.42
N PRO A 73 1.93 -13.83 5.33
CA PRO A 73 3.11 -14.62 4.97
C PRO A 73 2.86 -15.83 4.07
N ILE A 74 1.61 -16.16 3.75
CA ILE A 74 1.26 -17.22 2.78
C ILE A 74 0.74 -16.65 1.46
N ALA A 75 0.51 -15.34 1.38
CA ALA A 75 0.11 -14.66 0.15
C ALA A 75 1.27 -14.63 -0.85
N ASP A 76 0.95 -14.70 -2.13
CA ASP A 76 1.89 -14.59 -3.25
C ASP A 76 3.15 -15.46 -3.09
N GLU A 77 2.95 -16.76 -2.84
CA GLU A 77 4.04 -17.73 -2.63
C GLU A 77 5.01 -17.35 -1.48
N GLY A 78 4.51 -16.60 -0.49
CA GLY A 78 5.28 -16.13 0.66
C GLY A 78 5.94 -14.76 0.49
N GLN A 79 5.62 -14.05 -0.60
CA GLN A 79 6.08 -12.68 -0.83
C GLN A 79 5.21 -11.64 -0.13
N GLY A 80 3.97 -11.98 0.24
CA GLY A 80 3.06 -11.04 0.88
C GLY A 80 2.58 -9.94 -0.06
N TRP A 81 2.40 -8.74 0.50
CA TRP A 81 1.84 -7.61 -0.24
C TRP A 81 2.69 -7.19 -1.45
N GLN A 82 2.02 -6.98 -2.58
CA GLN A 82 2.61 -6.38 -3.78
C GLN A 82 2.61 -4.85 -3.64
N PRO A 83 3.73 -4.13 -3.71
CA PRO A 83 3.73 -2.68 -3.57
C PRO A 83 2.78 -1.94 -4.54
N ILE A 84 2.15 -0.85 -4.09
CA ILE A 84 1.33 0.02 -4.97
C ILE A 84 2.24 1.00 -5.71
N GLY A 85 2.14 0.99 -7.05
CA GLY A 85 2.90 1.89 -7.91
C GLY A 85 4.35 1.45 -8.10
N THR A 86 4.94 1.88 -9.22
CA THR A 86 6.35 1.62 -9.57
C THR A 86 7.00 2.93 -10.04
N PRO A 87 8.34 3.03 -10.11
CA PRO A 87 8.98 4.25 -10.63
C PRO A 87 8.52 4.62 -12.05
N ALA A 88 8.12 3.65 -12.87
CA ALA A 88 7.59 3.89 -14.23
C ALA A 88 6.11 4.31 -14.24
N ASN A 89 5.34 3.90 -13.22
CA ASN A 89 3.93 4.24 -13.07
C ASN A 89 3.63 4.49 -11.58
N PRO A 90 4.02 5.66 -11.06
CA PRO A 90 3.96 5.92 -9.63
C PRO A 90 2.55 6.32 -9.17
N PHE A 91 2.28 6.17 -7.88
CA PHE A 91 1.09 6.75 -7.27
C PHE A 91 1.20 8.28 -7.29
N THR A 92 0.24 8.95 -7.92
CA THR A 92 0.16 10.42 -8.06
C THR A 92 -1.12 11.00 -7.47
N GLY A 93 -1.95 10.13 -6.90
CA GLY A 93 -3.20 10.48 -6.26
C GLY A 93 -3.04 10.99 -4.83
N THR A 94 -4.14 10.95 -4.07
CA THR A 94 -4.13 11.27 -2.64
C THR A 94 -4.55 10.04 -1.84
N PHE A 95 -3.83 9.70 -0.78
CA PHE A 95 -4.21 8.69 0.18
C PHE A 95 -4.28 9.32 1.57
N ASP A 96 -5.49 9.42 2.12
CA ASP A 96 -5.75 10.01 3.43
C ASP A 96 -6.15 8.93 4.42
N GLY A 97 -5.24 8.57 5.33
CA GLY A 97 -5.51 7.56 6.36
C GLY A 97 -6.52 8.00 7.40
N GLN A 98 -6.84 9.31 7.48
CA GLN A 98 -7.78 9.87 8.47
C GLN A 98 -7.47 9.51 9.95
N GLY A 99 -6.23 9.13 10.25
CA GLY A 99 -5.78 8.67 11.56
C GLY A 99 -5.94 7.16 11.80
N TYR A 100 -6.48 6.41 10.85
CA TYR A 100 -6.57 4.95 10.93
C TYR A 100 -5.23 4.26 10.68
N GLU A 101 -5.16 3.01 11.12
CA GLU A 101 -3.97 2.17 11.06
C GLU A 101 -4.02 1.16 9.91
N VAL A 102 -2.84 0.86 9.36
CA VAL A 102 -2.59 -0.34 8.56
C VAL A 102 -1.68 -1.23 9.38
N ARG A 103 -2.15 -2.43 9.71
CA ARG A 103 -1.51 -3.32 10.69
C ARG A 103 -1.05 -4.61 10.05
N ASP A 104 0.00 -5.19 10.61
CA ASP A 104 0.49 -6.52 10.26
C ASP A 104 0.85 -6.66 8.77
N LEU A 105 1.29 -5.55 8.15
CA LEU A 105 1.76 -5.52 6.77
C LEU A 105 2.99 -6.43 6.63
N PHE A 106 2.90 -7.44 5.78
CA PHE A 106 4.02 -8.33 5.49
C PHE A 106 4.43 -8.22 4.01
N ILE A 107 5.71 -7.99 3.77
CA ILE A 107 6.31 -7.96 2.43
C ILE A 107 7.68 -8.63 2.50
N ASN A 108 7.89 -9.69 1.73
CA ASN A 108 9.16 -10.42 1.69
C ASN A 108 9.64 -10.60 0.24
N ARG A 109 10.28 -9.54 -0.27
CA ARG A 109 10.73 -9.42 -1.66
C ARG A 109 12.22 -9.05 -1.73
N PRO A 110 13.12 -9.89 -1.19
CA PRO A 110 14.53 -9.51 -0.95
C PRO A 110 15.35 -9.19 -2.20
N ALA A 111 14.89 -9.59 -3.38
CA ALA A 111 15.53 -9.30 -4.67
C ALA A 111 14.86 -8.15 -5.45
N GLU A 112 13.81 -7.53 -4.91
CA GLU A 112 13.06 -6.47 -5.58
C GLU A 112 13.40 -5.09 -5.02
N ARG A 113 13.20 -4.06 -5.84
CA ARG A 113 13.38 -2.66 -5.46
C ARG A 113 12.02 -2.03 -5.20
N ASP A 114 12.00 -0.88 -4.54
CA ASP A 114 10.78 -0.08 -4.32
C ASP A 114 9.76 -0.84 -3.45
N VAL A 115 10.23 -1.35 -2.31
CA VAL A 115 9.47 -2.29 -1.48
C VAL A 115 8.88 -1.57 -0.25
N ALA A 116 7.57 -1.36 -0.28
CA ALA A 116 6.77 -0.77 0.79
C ALA A 116 5.26 -0.97 0.51
N LEU A 117 4.38 -0.46 1.38
CA LEU A 117 2.94 -0.38 1.09
C LEU A 117 2.68 0.30 -0.28
N PHE A 118 3.32 1.46 -0.48
CA PHE A 118 3.41 2.15 -1.77
C PHE A 118 4.84 2.06 -2.30
N GLY A 119 5.06 1.28 -3.36
CA GLY A 119 6.38 1.09 -3.92
C GLY A 119 6.98 2.39 -4.45
N ALA A 120 6.19 3.17 -5.18
CA ALA A 120 6.61 4.49 -5.65
C ALA A 120 5.49 5.53 -5.56
N VAL A 121 5.81 6.67 -4.96
CA VAL A 121 4.97 7.87 -4.92
C VAL A 121 5.63 8.96 -5.76
N GLY A 122 4.94 9.40 -6.81
CA GLY A 122 5.43 10.36 -7.78
C GLY A 122 5.17 11.80 -7.37
N GLU A 123 5.66 12.73 -8.18
CA GLU A 123 5.34 14.15 -8.02
C GLU A 123 3.82 14.36 -8.07
N GLY A 124 3.29 15.18 -7.15
CA GLY A 124 1.85 15.37 -6.97
C GLY A 124 1.14 14.31 -6.12
N GLY A 125 1.79 13.16 -5.87
CA GLY A 125 1.29 12.14 -4.96
C GLY A 125 1.33 12.61 -3.51
N VAL A 126 0.25 12.35 -2.76
CA VAL A 126 0.12 12.74 -1.35
C VAL A 126 -0.32 11.55 -0.52
N ILE A 127 0.44 11.22 0.51
CA ILE A 127 0.07 10.25 1.54
C ILE A 127 0.07 10.96 2.90
N GLN A 128 -1.01 10.86 3.65
CA GLN A 128 -1.13 11.56 4.91
C GLN A 128 -1.98 10.85 5.96
N ASN A 129 -1.75 11.20 7.23
CA ASN A 129 -2.59 10.82 8.36
C ASN A 129 -2.76 9.30 8.52
N ILE A 130 -1.69 8.52 8.34
CA ILE A 130 -1.72 7.05 8.44
C ILE A 130 -0.61 6.54 9.36
N THR A 131 -0.93 5.51 10.14
CA THR A 131 0.06 4.77 10.93
C THR A 131 0.18 3.35 10.44
N VAL A 132 1.40 2.89 10.14
CA VAL A 132 1.70 1.50 9.78
C VAL A 132 2.25 0.76 11.00
N VAL A 133 1.45 -0.14 11.59
CA VAL A 133 1.77 -0.81 12.85
C VAL A 133 2.20 -2.25 12.62
N ASN A 134 3.24 -2.69 13.33
CA ASN A 134 3.67 -4.10 13.32
C ASN A 134 3.94 -4.65 11.90
N ALA A 135 4.52 -3.83 11.03
CA ALA A 135 4.92 -4.28 9.71
C ALA A 135 6.23 -5.09 9.75
N ASP A 136 6.41 -5.95 8.76
CA ASP A 136 7.64 -6.68 8.49
C ASP A 136 7.93 -6.61 6.99
N VAL A 137 8.87 -5.74 6.62
CA VAL A 137 9.15 -5.41 5.22
C VAL A 137 10.60 -5.74 4.89
N THR A 138 10.79 -6.66 3.94
CA THR A 138 12.09 -7.06 3.40
C THR A 138 12.15 -6.78 1.90
N GLY A 139 13.13 -6.01 1.46
CA GLY A 139 13.38 -5.65 0.06
C GLY A 139 14.86 -5.51 -0.26
N GLN A 140 15.21 -5.18 -1.50
CA GLN A 140 16.60 -4.95 -1.91
C GLN A 140 17.00 -3.47 -1.80
N TRP A 141 16.33 -2.58 -2.55
CA TRP A 141 16.63 -1.14 -2.61
C TRP A 141 15.38 -0.30 -2.42
N TYR A 142 15.51 0.88 -1.80
CA TYR A 142 14.39 1.80 -1.55
C TYR A 142 13.27 1.10 -0.77
N VAL A 143 13.61 0.72 0.46
CA VAL A 143 12.75 -0.11 1.31
C VAL A 143 12.24 0.72 2.48
N GLY A 144 10.92 0.71 2.69
CA GLY A 144 10.30 1.37 3.82
C GLY A 144 8.95 0.77 4.17
N ASN A 145 8.43 1.08 5.35
CA ASN A 145 7.11 0.55 5.74
C ASN A 145 5.97 1.20 4.92
N LEU A 146 6.05 2.50 4.63
CA LEU A 146 4.97 3.23 3.95
C LEU A 146 5.28 3.53 2.49
N VAL A 147 6.48 4.05 2.19
CA VAL A 147 6.90 4.40 0.82
C VAL A 147 8.28 3.83 0.51
N GLY A 148 8.46 3.24 -0.66
CA GLY A 148 9.78 2.83 -1.16
C GLY A 148 10.51 4.02 -1.77
N THR A 149 10.21 4.31 -3.04
CA THR A 149 10.68 5.49 -3.76
C THR A 149 9.73 6.67 -3.60
N HIS A 150 10.28 7.83 -3.25
CA HIS A 150 9.50 8.99 -2.83
C HIS A 150 9.85 10.29 -3.58
N TYR A 151 8.92 10.81 -4.38
CA TYR A 151 8.99 12.13 -5.01
C TYR A 151 7.78 13.03 -4.67
N GLY A 152 6.86 12.55 -3.83
CA GLY A 152 5.63 13.24 -3.44
C GLY A 152 5.69 13.85 -2.04
N ILE A 153 4.55 13.84 -1.35
CA ILE A 153 4.40 14.34 0.02
C ILE A 153 3.97 13.21 0.94
N VAL A 154 4.71 13.00 2.02
CA VAL A 154 4.32 12.17 3.17
C VAL A 154 4.18 13.08 4.39
N SER A 155 3.01 13.10 5.04
CA SER A 155 2.80 13.97 6.20
C SER A 155 1.97 13.32 7.30
N ASN A 156 2.23 13.71 8.56
CA ASN A 156 1.49 13.23 9.74
C ASN A 156 1.35 11.70 9.77
N SER A 157 2.41 10.99 9.39
CA SER A 157 2.38 9.53 9.20
C SER A 157 3.47 8.86 10.01
N SER A 158 3.25 7.62 10.41
CA SER A 158 4.23 6.93 11.26
C SER A 158 4.28 5.42 11.06
N SER A 159 5.33 4.79 11.57
CA SER A 159 5.47 3.33 11.53
C SER A 159 6.15 2.73 12.78
N SER A 160 5.83 1.47 13.08
CA SER A 160 6.47 0.70 14.17
C SER A 160 6.99 -0.69 13.74
N GLY A 161 6.97 -1.00 12.45
CA GLY A 161 7.42 -2.28 11.89
C GLY A 161 8.90 -2.36 11.54
N ASN A 162 9.42 -3.58 11.45
CA ASN A 162 10.81 -3.83 11.04
C ASN A 162 10.97 -3.64 9.53
N VAL A 163 12.09 -3.03 9.13
CA VAL A 163 12.47 -2.86 7.72
C VAL A 163 13.86 -3.43 7.50
N THR A 164 14.00 -4.29 6.50
CA THR A 164 15.26 -4.92 6.11
C THR A 164 15.53 -4.69 4.62
N GLY A 165 16.72 -4.23 4.25
CA GLY A 165 17.16 -4.22 2.86
C GLY A 165 18.64 -3.94 2.66
N GLU A 166 19.13 -3.90 1.42
CA GLU A 166 20.54 -3.66 1.11
C GLU A 166 20.87 -2.16 1.08
N GLY A 167 20.03 -1.35 0.41
CA GLY A 167 20.31 0.06 0.11
C GLY A 167 19.10 0.99 0.22
N TYR A 168 19.29 2.20 0.75
CA TYR A 168 18.21 3.20 0.94
C TYR A 168 17.04 2.62 1.75
N VAL A 169 17.35 2.29 3.01
CA VAL A 169 16.42 1.66 3.93
C VAL A 169 15.99 2.68 4.96
N GLY A 170 14.70 2.97 5.02
CA GLY A 170 14.13 3.89 6.00
C GLY A 170 12.96 3.31 6.75
N GLY A 171 12.84 3.63 8.04
CA GLY A 171 11.76 3.10 8.88
C GLY A 171 10.35 3.45 8.37
N LEU A 172 10.19 4.58 7.67
CA LEU A 172 8.92 4.98 7.04
C LEU A 172 9.04 5.08 5.52
N VAL A 173 10.10 5.73 5.03
CA VAL A 173 10.33 6.00 3.60
C VAL A 173 11.71 5.48 3.20
N GLY A 174 11.81 4.68 2.15
CA GLY A 174 13.10 4.17 1.65
C GLY A 174 14.04 5.30 1.24
N GLY A 175 13.64 6.09 0.25
CA GLY A 175 14.43 7.27 -0.15
C GLY A 175 13.99 7.88 -1.47
N SER A 176 14.80 8.79 -1.99
CA SER A 176 14.60 9.35 -3.33
C SER A 176 15.90 9.39 -4.12
N GLY A 177 15.82 9.08 -5.42
CA GLY A 177 16.97 9.22 -6.34
C GLY A 177 17.27 10.66 -6.76
N GLY A 178 16.55 11.67 -6.21
CA GLY A 178 16.62 13.06 -6.63
C GLY A 178 15.86 14.03 -5.70
N THR A 179 15.73 15.29 -6.11
CA THR A 179 15.07 16.37 -5.34
C THR A 179 13.56 16.40 -5.59
N GLY A 180 12.73 16.60 -4.54
CA GLY A 180 11.31 16.94 -4.69
C GLY A 180 10.39 16.36 -3.62
N GLY A 181 10.76 15.22 -3.04
CA GLY A 181 9.98 14.57 -2.00
C GLY A 181 10.01 15.33 -0.66
N THR A 182 8.87 15.44 0.01
CA THR A 182 8.77 16.06 1.35
C THR A 182 8.21 15.08 2.39
N VAL A 183 8.91 14.90 3.50
CA VAL A 183 8.44 14.13 4.68
C VAL A 183 8.31 15.06 5.87
N ASN A 184 7.09 15.29 6.37
CA ASN A 184 6.81 16.24 7.45
C ASN A 184 6.02 15.61 8.60
N ASN A 185 6.26 16.04 9.84
CA ASN A 185 5.50 15.62 11.04
C ASN A 185 5.34 14.08 11.13
N SER A 186 6.38 13.35 10.75
CA SER A 186 6.33 11.92 10.60
C SER A 186 7.47 11.28 11.37
N TYR A 187 7.27 10.06 11.85
CA TYR A 187 8.26 9.36 12.68
C TYR A 187 8.21 7.85 12.46
N SER A 188 9.27 7.15 12.85
CA SER A 188 9.29 5.69 12.89
C SER A 188 9.92 5.23 14.19
N THR A 189 9.48 4.07 14.66
CA THR A 189 9.95 3.44 15.91
C THR A 189 10.43 1.99 15.72
N GLY A 190 10.31 1.46 14.50
CA GLY A 190 10.71 0.09 14.19
C GLY A 190 12.21 -0.05 13.96
N ASN A 191 12.71 -1.29 13.96
CA ASN A 191 14.12 -1.55 13.66
C ASN A 191 14.37 -1.41 12.15
N VAL A 192 15.47 -0.76 11.79
CA VAL A 192 15.88 -0.59 10.39
C VAL A 192 17.23 -1.25 10.20
N THR A 193 17.31 -2.25 9.31
CA THR A 193 18.51 -3.01 9.02
C THR A 193 18.87 -2.85 7.55
N GLY A 194 20.12 -2.46 7.26
CA GLY A 194 20.64 -2.55 5.91
C GLY A 194 22.13 -2.23 5.78
N ASP A 195 22.64 -2.37 4.57
CA ASP A 195 24.09 -2.30 4.30
C ASP A 195 24.56 -0.89 3.91
N SER A 196 23.69 -0.09 3.28
CA SER A 196 24.03 1.22 2.73
C SER A 196 22.84 2.19 2.80
N HIS A 197 23.09 3.45 3.17
CA HIS A 197 22.05 4.50 3.28
C HIS A 197 20.87 4.05 4.15
N VAL A 198 21.13 3.91 5.45
CA VAL A 198 20.15 3.46 6.44
C VAL A 198 19.78 4.63 7.33
N GLY A 199 18.50 4.95 7.44
CA GLY A 199 18.01 6.00 8.30
C GLY A 199 16.78 5.60 9.10
N GLY A 200 16.67 6.10 10.33
CA GLY A 200 15.56 5.76 11.21
C GLY A 200 14.19 6.14 10.63
N LEU A 201 14.11 7.21 9.84
CA LEU A 201 12.87 7.67 9.19
C LEU A 201 12.93 7.54 7.67
N VAL A 202 13.99 8.10 7.06
CA VAL A 202 14.26 8.14 5.61
C VAL A 202 15.66 7.58 5.36
N GLY A 203 15.83 6.68 4.39
CA GLY A 203 17.11 6.01 4.11
C GLY A 203 18.16 6.85 3.37
N GLY A 204 17.75 7.77 2.48
CA GLY A 204 18.68 8.67 1.78
C GLY A 204 18.04 9.49 0.67
#